data_AF-A0A1Q5DH34-F1
#
_entry.id   AF-A0A1Q5DH34-F1
#
_cell.length_a   1.000
_cell.length_b   1.000
_cell.length_c   1.000
_cell.angle_alpha   90.00
_cell.angle_beta   90.00
_cell.angle_gamma   90.00
#
_symmetry.space_group_name_H-M   'P 1'
#
loop_
_entity.id
_entity.type
_entity.pdbx_description
1 polymer ?
#
loop_
_entity_poly.entity_id
_entity_poly.type
_entity_poly.pdbx_seq_one_letter_code
_entity_poly.pdbx_strand_id
1 'polypeptide(L)'
;MSVGGAVRAGSESVRGSGVPLLVPTGDRVPVELAVVDGITAGFPPEMFLHFVFRLPEGGARVWDAWTAGGDELGDVVDGQALAAGLDAADTFHLTARHVSDHYRGRIHIQAHPLRPIRADVLAGLRAPVNERAALLRMVALAGSTGTALPRWMGVGPRLRSR
;
A
#
# COMPACT_ATOMS: atom_id res chain seq x y z
N MET A 1 30.23 -75.52 -30.77
CA MET A 1 30.76 -74.66 -29.69
C MET A 1 29.90 -73.40 -29.66
N SER A 2 28.91 -73.38 -28.77
CA SER A 2 28.86 -72.57 -27.54
C SER A 2 28.66 -71.08 -27.83
N VAL A 3 27.45 -70.53 -27.77
CA VAL A 3 26.58 -70.15 -26.61
C VAL A 3 26.76 -68.68 -26.22
N GLY A 4 25.63 -67.98 -26.10
CA GLY A 4 25.45 -66.80 -25.24
C GLY A 4 25.31 -65.49 -26.02
N GLY A 5 24.33 -64.62 -25.80
CA GLY A 5 23.28 -64.58 -24.78
C GLY A 5 22.48 -63.28 -24.99
N ALA A 6 21.18 -63.34 -24.68
CA ALA A 6 20.27 -62.21 -24.71
C ALA A 6 20.43 -61.34 -23.46
N VAL A 7 20.33 -60.01 -23.59
CA VAL A 7 19.91 -59.12 -22.50
C VAL A 7 19.05 -57.98 -23.06
N ARG A 8 17.79 -57.92 -22.57
CA ARG A 8 16.88 -56.77 -22.63
C ARG A 8 17.33 -55.70 -21.63
N ALA A 9 17.25 -54.44 -22.00
CA ALA A 9 16.97 -53.30 -21.14
C ALA A 9 16.62 -52.13 -22.08
N GLY A 10 15.63 -51.28 -21.87
CA GLY A 10 14.83 -50.96 -20.70
C GLY A 10 14.32 -49.56 -21.01
N SER A 11 13.04 -49.44 -21.27
CA SER A 11 12.35 -48.19 -21.50
C SER A 11 12.31 -47.38 -20.20
N GLU A 12 13.25 -46.45 -20.01
CA GLU A 12 13.15 -45.44 -18.96
C GLU A 12 12.30 -44.28 -19.46
N SER A 13 11.00 -44.44 -19.21
CA SER A 13 10.07 -43.33 -19.04
C SER A 13 10.62 -42.44 -17.93
N VAL A 14 11.22 -41.31 -18.32
CA VAL A 14 11.47 -40.20 -17.42
C VAL A 14 10.11 -39.67 -17.01
N ARG A 15 9.59 -40.20 -15.89
CA ARG A 15 8.54 -39.54 -15.13
C ARG A 15 9.15 -38.25 -14.65
N GLY A 16 8.93 -37.18 -15.40
CA GLY A 16 9.10 -35.83 -14.89
C GLY A 16 8.29 -35.76 -13.60
N SER A 17 9.00 -35.76 -12.47
CA SER A 17 8.44 -35.47 -11.17
C SER A 17 7.82 -34.10 -11.27
N GLY A 18 6.51 -34.04 -11.51
CA GLY A 18 5.72 -32.84 -11.42
C GLY A 18 6.04 -32.20 -10.07
N VAL A 19 6.79 -31.10 -10.13
CA VAL A 19 7.07 -30.26 -8.97
C VAL A 19 5.71 -29.96 -8.33
N PRO A 20 5.58 -30.15 -7.01
CA PRO A 20 4.28 -30.12 -6.35
C PRO A 20 3.55 -28.81 -6.65
N LEU A 21 2.47 -28.98 -7.42
CA LEU A 21 1.13 -28.46 -7.21
C LEU A 21 1.05 -27.41 -6.09
N LEU A 22 0.70 -26.17 -6.45
CA LEU A 22 0.37 -25.08 -5.54
C LEU A 22 -0.39 -25.63 -4.32
N VAL A 23 0.30 -25.76 -3.19
CA VAL A 23 -0.36 -26.15 -1.94
C VAL A 23 -1.26 -24.97 -1.56
N PRO A 24 -2.56 -25.17 -1.38
CA PRO A 24 -3.44 -24.09 -0.93
C PRO A 24 -2.93 -23.59 0.42
N THR A 25 -2.34 -22.40 0.42
CA THR A 25 -1.96 -21.71 1.64
C THR A 25 -3.12 -20.85 2.10
N GLY A 26 -3.37 -20.83 3.41
CA GLY A 26 -4.27 -19.85 4.03
C GLY A 26 -3.65 -18.45 4.09
N ASP A 27 -2.34 -18.33 3.83
CA ASP A 27 -1.65 -17.05 3.77
C ASP A 27 -1.99 -16.31 2.47
N ARG A 28 -2.77 -15.24 2.63
CA ARG A 28 -3.20 -14.37 1.53
C ARG A 28 -2.15 -13.32 1.16
N VAL A 29 -1.12 -13.11 1.98
CA VAL A 29 -0.15 -12.01 1.80
C VAL A 29 0.56 -12.07 0.44
N PRO A 30 1.09 -13.21 -0.04
CA PRO A 30 1.77 -13.25 -1.34
C PRO A 30 0.85 -12.88 -2.51
N VAL A 31 -0.44 -13.25 -2.43
CA VAL A 31 -1.44 -12.93 -3.45
C VAL A 31 -1.78 -11.45 -3.42
N GLU A 32 -1.98 -10.88 -2.23
CA GLU A 32 -2.29 -9.46 -2.07
C GLU A 32 -1.12 -8.58 -2.54
N LEU A 33 0.12 -8.93 -2.20
CA LEU A 33 1.31 -8.23 -2.70
C LEU A 33 1.39 -8.27 -4.22
N ALA A 34 1.21 -9.43 -4.85
CA ALA A 34 1.21 -9.54 -6.31
C ALA A 34 0.10 -8.69 -6.95
N VAL A 35 -1.06 -8.57 -6.30
CA VAL A 35 -2.15 -7.69 -6.73
C VAL A 35 -1.79 -6.22 -6.57
N VAL A 36 -1.20 -5.82 -5.44
CA VAL A 36 -0.72 -4.46 -5.18
C VAL A 36 0.31 -4.06 -6.23
N ASP A 37 1.33 -4.89 -6.48
CA ASP A 37 2.37 -4.64 -7.47
C ASP A 37 1.78 -4.48 -8.88
N GLY A 38 0.90 -5.42 -9.26
CA GLY A 38 0.26 -5.41 -10.57
C GLY A 38 -0.66 -4.21 -10.79
N ILE A 39 -1.32 -3.71 -9.75
CA ILE A 39 -2.15 -2.50 -9.83
C ILE A 39 -1.26 -1.25 -9.86
N THR A 40 -0.23 -1.18 -9.00
CA THR A 40 0.67 -0.03 -8.87
C THR A 40 1.36 0.29 -10.20
N ALA A 41 1.74 -0.72 -10.98
CA ALA A 41 2.32 -0.55 -12.31
C ALA A 41 1.41 0.17 -13.33
N GLY A 42 0.10 0.24 -13.08
CA GLY A 42 -0.86 0.95 -13.94
C GLY A 42 -1.07 2.43 -13.60
N PHE A 43 -0.49 2.92 -12.51
CA PHE A 43 -0.62 4.32 -12.10
C PHE A 43 0.52 5.20 -12.63
N PRO A 44 0.29 6.52 -12.82
CA PRO A 44 1.36 7.46 -13.14
C PRO A 44 2.46 7.47 -12.06
N PRO A 45 3.68 7.92 -12.38
CA PRO A 45 4.76 8.03 -11.39
C PRO A 45 4.42 9.05 -10.30
N GLU A 46 5.19 9.02 -9.21
CA GLU A 46 5.12 9.98 -8.11
C GLU A 46 3.75 10.02 -7.37
N MET A 47 3.13 8.86 -7.24
CA MET A 47 1.91 8.62 -6.47
C MET A 47 2.21 7.85 -5.18
N PHE A 48 1.48 8.21 -4.13
CA PHE A 48 1.23 7.34 -2.97
C PHE A 48 -0.13 6.66 -3.16
N LEU A 49 -0.18 5.34 -3.00
CA LEU A 49 -1.38 4.53 -3.17
C LEU A 49 -1.74 3.87 -1.83
N HIS A 50 -2.95 4.14 -1.34
CA HIS A 50 -3.52 3.49 -0.17
C HIS A 50 -4.57 2.46 -0.59
N PHE A 51 -4.28 1.18 -0.39
CA PHE A 51 -5.16 0.08 -0.74
C PHE A 51 -5.96 -0.37 0.48
N VAL A 52 -7.26 -0.58 0.29
CA VAL A 52 -8.16 -1.14 1.29
C VAL A 52 -8.82 -2.40 0.72
N PHE A 53 -8.36 -3.55 1.18
CA PHE A 53 -8.90 -4.87 0.86
C PHE A 53 -10.03 -5.18 1.83
N ARG A 54 -11.29 -5.18 1.34
CA ARG A 54 -12.45 -5.55 2.16
C ARG A 54 -12.58 -7.07 2.25
N LEU A 55 -12.58 -7.60 3.47
CA LEU A 55 -12.65 -9.04 3.72
C LEU A 55 -14.11 -9.54 3.71
N PRO A 56 -14.40 -10.72 3.11
CA PRO A 56 -15.77 -11.28 3.06
C PRO A 56 -16.43 -11.45 4.44
N GLU A 57 -15.63 -11.84 5.42
CA GLU A 57 -15.98 -12.07 6.83
C GLU A 57 -16.19 -10.77 7.64
N GLY A 58 -16.00 -9.61 7.00
CA GLY A 58 -15.97 -8.32 7.66
C GLY A 58 -14.54 -7.86 7.98
N GLY A 59 -14.39 -6.55 8.17
CA GLY A 59 -13.09 -5.91 8.35
C GLY A 59 -12.38 -5.56 7.04
N ALA A 60 -11.16 -5.03 7.17
CA ALA A 60 -10.33 -4.65 6.05
C ALA A 60 -8.85 -4.83 6.36
N ARG A 61 -8.06 -5.09 5.33
CA ARG A 61 -6.60 -5.02 5.37
C ARG A 61 -6.13 -3.86 4.50
N VAL A 62 -5.13 -3.14 4.98
CA VAL A 62 -4.56 -2.01 4.26
C VAL A 62 -3.17 -2.31 3.76
N TRP A 63 -2.85 -1.79 2.58
CA TRP A 63 -1.50 -1.82 2.01
C TRP A 63 -1.16 -0.41 1.51
N ASP A 64 0.06 0.03 1.77
CA ASP A 64 0.60 1.28 1.25
C ASP A 64 1.63 0.93 0.17
N ALA A 65 1.55 1.59 -0.99
CA ALA A 65 2.51 1.41 -2.08
C ALA A 65 2.84 2.75 -2.74
N TRP A 66 3.98 2.77 -3.43
CA TRP A 66 4.46 3.94 -4.15
C TRP A 66 4.78 3.55 -5.58
N THR A 67 4.34 4.39 -6.52
CA THR A 67 4.78 4.29 -7.92
C THR A 67 6.21 4.83 -8.07
N ALA A 68 6.83 4.66 -9.23
CA ALA A 68 8.18 5.14 -9.51
C ALA A 68 8.44 6.59 -9.03
N GLY A 69 9.47 6.78 -8.20
CA GLY A 69 9.87 8.06 -7.61
C GLY A 69 8.96 8.58 -6.49
N GLY A 70 7.87 7.88 -6.17
CA GLY A 70 6.89 8.29 -5.19
C GLY A 70 7.35 8.09 -3.75
N ASP A 71 8.18 7.08 -3.50
CA ASP A 71 8.79 6.81 -2.21
C ASP A 71 9.75 7.93 -1.79
N GLU A 72 10.71 8.29 -2.64
CA GLU A 72 11.65 9.37 -2.31
C GLU A 72 10.94 10.73 -2.22
N LEU A 73 10.00 11.01 -3.13
CA LEU A 73 9.22 12.24 -3.07
C LEU A 73 8.32 12.30 -1.84
N GLY A 74 7.73 11.17 -1.44
CA GLY A 74 6.90 11.08 -0.24
C GLY A 74 7.69 11.42 1.02
N ASP A 75 8.90 10.88 1.17
CA ASP A 75 9.80 11.20 2.28
C ASP A 75 10.18 12.69 2.30
N VAL A 76 10.37 13.30 1.13
CA VAL A 76 10.64 14.75 1.01
C VAL A 76 9.43 15.57 1.47
N VAL A 77 8.22 15.20 1.04
CA VAL A 77 6.98 15.86 1.47
C VAL A 77 6.83 15.77 2.99
N ASP A 78 7.05 14.59 3.56
CA ASP A 78 6.97 14.36 5.00
C ASP A 78 7.96 15.23 5.78
N GLY A 79 9.21 15.29 5.34
CA GLY A 79 10.22 16.16 5.95
C GLY A 79 9.85 17.64 5.89
N GLN A 80 9.36 18.10 4.74
CA GLN A 80 8.91 19.49 4.57
C GLN A 80 7.69 19.81 5.44
N ALA A 81 6.74 18.88 5.53
CA ALA A 81 5.52 19.07 6.31
C ALA A 81 5.79 19.12 7.82
N LEU A 82 6.65 18.22 8.31
CA LEU A 82 7.10 18.22 9.70
C LEU A 82 7.86 19.51 10.05
N ALA A 83 8.74 19.98 9.16
CA ALA A 83 9.49 21.23 9.36
C ALA A 83 8.56 22.46 9.40
N ALA A 84 7.48 22.45 8.62
CA ALA A 84 6.45 23.48 8.64
C ALA A 84 5.48 23.38 9.83
N GLY A 85 5.61 22.36 10.69
CA GLY A 85 4.70 22.14 11.80
C GLY A 85 3.28 21.81 11.35
N LEU A 86 3.11 21.10 10.23
CA LEU A 86 1.82 20.55 9.82
C LEU A 86 1.44 19.35 10.70
N ASP A 87 0.14 19.20 10.95
CA ASP A 87 -0.39 18.12 11.78
C ASP A 87 -1.33 17.17 11.02
N ALA A 88 -1.94 16.23 11.74
CA ALA A 88 -2.81 15.22 11.15
C ALA A 88 -4.00 15.83 10.39
N ALA A 89 -4.61 16.93 10.87
CA ALA A 89 -5.71 17.56 10.14
C ALA A 89 -5.23 18.12 8.80
N ASP A 90 -4.06 18.76 8.80
CA ASP A 90 -3.45 19.24 7.56
C ASP A 90 -3.14 18.08 6.62
N THR A 91 -2.68 16.94 7.15
CA THR A 91 -2.44 15.74 6.33
C THR A 91 -3.71 15.28 5.61
N PHE A 92 -4.83 15.15 6.33
CA PHE A 92 -6.10 14.73 5.73
C PHE A 92 -6.63 15.74 4.73
N HIS A 93 -6.58 17.03 5.07
CA HIS A 93 -7.05 18.08 4.18
C HIS A 93 -6.28 18.09 2.86
N LEU A 94 -4.94 18.09 2.92
CA LEU A 94 -4.10 18.17 1.74
C LEU A 94 -4.16 16.91 0.88
N THR A 95 -4.19 15.72 1.50
CA THR A 95 -4.27 14.46 0.75
C THR A 95 -5.66 14.24 0.13
N ALA A 96 -6.74 14.63 0.81
CA ALA A 96 -8.11 14.52 0.29
C ALA A 96 -8.39 15.48 -0.86
N ARG A 97 -7.71 16.63 -0.93
CA ARG A 97 -7.91 17.61 -2.02
C ARG A 97 -7.52 17.07 -3.40
N HIS A 98 -6.56 16.14 -3.42
CA HIS A 98 -5.99 15.60 -4.66
C HIS A 98 -6.26 14.10 -4.85
N VAL A 99 -6.99 13.47 -3.93
CA VAL A 99 -7.24 12.02 -4.00
C VAL A 99 -8.10 11.68 -5.21
N SER A 100 -7.74 10.57 -5.86
CA SER A 100 -8.61 9.89 -6.83
C SER A 100 -8.92 8.50 -6.32
N ASP A 101 -10.21 8.14 -6.28
CA ASP A 101 -10.66 6.83 -5.82
C ASP A 101 -10.82 5.86 -7.01
N HIS A 102 -10.22 4.69 -6.88
CA HIS A 102 -10.31 3.60 -7.86
C HIS A 102 -10.81 2.33 -7.19
N TYR A 103 -11.53 1.50 -7.94
CA TYR A 103 -12.07 0.25 -7.45
C TYR A 103 -11.73 -0.91 -8.39
N ARG A 104 -11.27 -2.02 -7.82
CA ARG A 104 -11.07 -3.29 -8.53
C ARG A 104 -11.68 -4.42 -7.72
N GLY A 105 -12.91 -4.80 -8.06
CA GLY A 105 -13.66 -5.77 -7.27
C GLY A 105 -13.91 -5.25 -5.85
N ARG A 106 -13.36 -5.94 -4.84
CA ARG A 106 -13.47 -5.57 -3.41
C ARG A 106 -12.32 -4.70 -2.89
N ILE A 107 -11.41 -4.31 -3.79
CA ILE A 107 -10.26 -3.48 -3.46
C ILE A 107 -10.62 -2.03 -3.78
N HIS A 108 -10.53 -1.18 -2.78
CA HIS A 108 -10.59 0.28 -2.94
C HIS A 108 -9.16 0.82 -2.88
N ILE A 109 -8.81 1.68 -3.82
CA ILE A 109 -7.47 2.26 -3.97
C ILE A 109 -7.64 3.77 -3.95
N GLN A 110 -6.96 4.44 -3.03
CA GLN A 110 -6.88 5.89 -2.99
C GLN A 110 -5.53 6.29 -3.57
N ALA A 111 -5.56 6.99 -4.70
CA ALA A 111 -4.36 7.47 -5.38
C ALA A 111 -4.12 8.93 -5.04
N HIS A 112 -2.95 9.21 -4.46
CA HIS A 112 -2.56 10.53 -3.99
C HIS A 112 -1.35 11.04 -4.78
N PRO A 113 -1.52 12.01 -5.70
CA PRO A 113 -0.41 12.57 -6.45
C PRO A 113 0.46 13.44 -5.54
N LEU A 114 1.74 13.10 -5.43
CA LEU A 114 2.61 13.72 -4.43
C LEU A 114 3.09 15.13 -4.83
N ARG A 115 3.23 15.43 -6.13
CA ARG A 115 3.61 16.77 -6.60
C ARG A 115 2.60 17.86 -6.19
N PRO A 116 1.29 17.71 -6.45
CA PRO A 116 0.29 18.67 -5.97
C PRO A 116 0.28 18.79 -4.44
N ILE A 117 0.39 17.68 -3.70
CA ILE A 117 0.45 17.69 -2.24
C ILE A 117 1.67 18.48 -1.76
N ARG A 118 2.84 18.26 -2.37
CA ARG A 118 4.07 19.01 -2.09
C ARG A 118 3.95 20.50 -2.40
N ALA A 119 3.20 20.87 -3.43
CA ALA A 119 2.95 22.27 -3.75
C ALA A 119 2.12 22.94 -2.65
N ASP A 120 1.06 22.29 -2.17
CA ASP A 120 0.20 22.82 -1.11
C ASP A 120 0.93 22.88 0.26
N VAL A 121 1.59 21.78 0.65
CA VAL A 121 2.98 21.76 1.14
C VAL A 121 3.66 23.10 1.40
N LEU A 122 4.43 23.48 0.38
CA LEU A 122 5.29 24.64 0.30
C LEU A 122 4.51 25.96 0.30
N ALA A 123 3.26 25.97 -0.16
CA ALA A 123 2.37 27.12 -0.06
C ALA A 123 1.88 27.37 1.38
N GLY A 124 2.14 26.43 2.32
CA GLY A 124 1.75 26.55 3.72
C GLY A 124 0.23 26.41 3.93
N LEU A 125 -0.46 25.74 3.01
CA LEU A 125 -1.90 25.52 3.12
C LEU A 125 -2.22 24.69 4.37
N ARG A 126 -3.29 25.07 5.07
CA ARG A 126 -3.74 24.45 6.32
C ARG A 126 -5.17 23.95 6.20
N ALA A 127 -5.48 22.93 6.99
CA ALA A 127 -6.85 22.47 7.16
C ALA A 127 -7.74 23.61 7.71
N PRO A 128 -8.96 23.79 7.16
CA PRO A 128 -9.97 24.64 7.74
C PRO A 128 -10.26 24.30 9.20
N VAL A 129 -10.61 25.32 9.99
CA VAL A 129 -10.85 25.18 11.44
C VAL A 129 -11.95 24.15 11.75
N ASN A 130 -12.99 24.07 10.92
CA ASN A 130 -14.08 23.11 11.07
C ASN A 130 -13.62 21.65 10.85
N GLU A 131 -12.74 21.39 9.88
CA GLU A 131 -12.18 20.06 9.64
C GLU A 131 -11.29 19.62 10.79
N ARG A 132 -10.41 20.52 11.25
CA ARG A 132 -9.56 20.32 12.42
C ARG A 132 -10.39 20.00 13.68
N ALA A 133 -11.45 20.77 13.93
CA ALA A 133 -12.36 20.53 15.05
C ALA A 133 -13.10 19.19 14.93
N ALA A 134 -13.49 18.79 13.71
CA ALA A 134 -14.12 17.49 13.49
C ALA A 134 -13.16 16.33 13.80
N LEU A 135 -11.91 16.42 13.35
CA LEU A 135 -10.89 15.41 13.65
C LEU A 135 -10.61 15.32 15.16
N LEU A 136 -10.51 16.46 15.85
CA LEU A 136 -10.35 16.49 17.31
C LEU A 136 -11.50 15.78 18.03
N ARG A 137 -12.75 15.97 17.59
CA ARG A 137 -13.90 15.25 18.16
C ARG A 137 -13.80 13.74 17.93
N MET A 138 -13.38 13.32 16.74
CA MET A 138 -13.18 11.89 16.44
C MET A 138 -12.09 11.27 17.32
N VAL A 139 -10.95 11.96 17.48
CA VAL A 139 -9.82 11.53 18.33
C VAL A 139 -10.24 11.42 19.79
N ALA A 140 -11.04 12.36 20.29
CA ALA A 140 -11.60 12.33 21.64
C ALA A 140 -12.57 11.14 21.84
N LEU A 141 -13.43 10.85 20.86
CA LEU A 141 -14.34 9.70 20.91
C LEU A 141 -13.60 8.36 20.87
N ALA A 142 -12.45 8.30 20.21
CA ALA A 142 -11.60 7.10 20.14
C ALA A 142 -10.88 6.78 21.46
N GLY A 143 -11.11 7.54 22.54
CA GLY A 143 -10.55 7.26 23.87
C GLY A 143 -9.06 7.57 24.02
N SER A 144 -8.47 8.29 23.06
CA SER A 144 -7.11 8.79 23.22
C SER A 144 -7.10 9.93 24.25
N THR A 145 -6.29 9.82 25.29
CA THR A 145 -6.24 10.75 26.44
C THR A 145 -5.64 12.13 26.12
N GLY A 146 -5.47 12.45 24.83
CA GLY A 146 -4.84 13.69 24.36
C GLY A 146 -5.83 14.63 23.66
N THR A 147 -5.71 15.92 23.94
CA THR A 147 -6.47 17.00 23.27
C THR A 147 -5.77 17.56 22.04
N ALA A 148 -4.56 17.09 21.74
CA ALA A 148 -3.78 17.53 20.60
C ALA A 148 -3.88 16.51 19.46
N LEU A 149 -3.97 17.01 18.22
CA LEU A 149 -3.84 16.16 17.06
C LEU A 149 -2.42 15.59 16.98
N PRO A 150 -2.26 14.34 16.48
CA PRO A 150 -0.96 13.85 16.10
C PRO A 150 -0.28 14.80 15.11
N ARG A 151 1.05 14.76 15.07
CA ARG A 151 1.82 15.41 14.00
C ARG A 151 1.47 14.79 12.64
N TRP A 152 1.94 15.41 11.57
CA TRP A 152 1.83 14.92 10.19
C TRP A 152 1.88 13.39 10.08
N MET A 153 0.87 12.79 9.45
CA MET A 153 0.63 11.34 9.44
C MET A 153 1.44 10.59 8.37
N GLY A 154 2.07 11.31 7.44
CA GLY A 154 2.96 10.72 6.43
C GLY A 154 2.27 10.34 5.12
N VAL A 155 2.97 10.60 4.02
CA VAL A 155 2.72 10.05 2.67
C VAL A 155 3.95 9.32 2.11
N GLY A 156 5.10 9.43 2.78
CA GLY A 156 6.32 8.70 2.48
C GLY A 156 6.48 7.41 3.28
N PRO A 157 7.31 6.48 2.79
CA PRO A 157 7.53 5.20 3.46
C PRO A 157 8.09 5.38 4.87
N ARG A 158 8.97 6.35 5.16
CA ARG A 158 9.57 6.48 6.50
C ARG A 158 8.57 6.67 7.64
N LEU A 159 7.42 7.28 7.35
CA LEU A 159 6.35 7.48 8.34
C LEU A 159 5.22 6.44 8.22
N ARG A 160 5.14 5.70 7.11
CA ARG A 160 4.07 4.73 6.81
C ARG A 160 4.46 3.28 6.99
N SER A 161 5.72 2.90 6.72
CA SER A 161 6.19 1.52 6.85
C SER A 161 6.36 1.16 8.33
N ARG A 162 5.41 0.39 8.86
CA ARG A 162 5.52 -0.37 10.11
C ARG A 162 5.08 -1.81 9.87
#